data_AF-A0A191V8A6-F1
#
_entry.id   AF-A0A191V8A6-F1
#
_cell.length_a   1.000
_cell.length_b   1.000
_cell.length_c   1.000
_cell.angle_alpha   90.00
_cell.angle_beta   90.00
_cell.angle_gamma   90.00
#
_symmetry.space_group_name_H-M   'P 1'
#
loop_
_entity.id
_entity.type
_entity.pdbx_description
1 polymer ?
#
loop_
_entity_poly.entity_id
_entity_poly.type
_entity_poly.pdbx_seq_one_letter_code
_entity_poly.pdbx_strand_id
1 'polypeptide(L)'
;MRRAWDAPGHERNTALLVGKSALAATLAWWLAQDVLHAASPAFAPFSAVLIMNATIYQSVWQALRYTAAVTVGVAVQAAVGFVAGPDLIAFVLVAVIALTVGRWPALGEQRSQVATAAFFAFSTYAAASGTGERVIELGQIVLLVLVGCGVGLLVNLTIAPPLRYRGAEHGLQVLAAEIESLLDDMADGLCTGDVDAERAKQWRAAGESAQRAVGQARAGLATAENSLPFNPRRLLPAHRRYLTFGRYQQSVDALERAVYQLGSLTRSLGRWRETENTYTYAPTLRAYADFASSLRDIAHIMASLEADSLTEQAEEMCHLATLSQDALQNVLTAAHDDSLPLSDASRPYGVLVVEATRLMEEFQNTCDVLKTTADE
;
A
#
# COMPACT_ATOMS: atom_id res chain seq x y z
N MET A 1 23.89 9.55 -13.25
CA MET A 1 22.75 8.98 -14.00
C MET A 1 22.75 7.45 -14.08
N ARG A 2 23.89 6.74 -14.07
CA ARG A 2 23.92 5.25 -14.09
C ARG A 2 23.75 4.55 -12.73
N ARG A 3 23.83 5.25 -11.60
CA ARG A 3 23.67 4.68 -10.24
C ARG A 3 22.23 4.64 -9.71
N ALA A 4 21.26 5.17 -10.46
CA ALA A 4 19.85 5.23 -10.05
C ALA A 4 19.03 3.98 -10.49
N TRP A 5 19.68 3.00 -11.13
CA TRP A 5 19.01 1.83 -11.70
C TRP A 5 19.11 0.57 -10.83
N ASP A 6 20.00 0.54 -9.83
CA ASP A 6 20.34 -0.69 -9.08
C ASP A 6 19.73 -0.79 -7.68
N ALA A 7 18.86 0.13 -7.26
CA ALA A 7 18.16 0.04 -5.97
C ALA A 7 16.63 -0.02 -6.17
N PRO A 8 15.94 -1.12 -5.78
CA PRO A 8 14.49 -1.16 -5.76
C PRO A 8 14.00 -0.34 -4.56
N GLY A 9 13.96 0.99 -4.73
CA GLY A 9 13.64 1.93 -3.66
C GLY A 9 13.01 3.21 -4.18
N HIS A 10 12.32 3.90 -3.29
CA HIS A 10 11.52 5.13 -3.47
C HIS A 10 12.00 6.10 -4.57
N GLU A 11 13.32 6.24 -4.78
CA GLU A 11 13.95 7.07 -5.80
C GLU A 11 13.53 6.74 -7.24
N ARG A 12 13.37 5.47 -7.60
CA ARG A 12 12.93 5.07 -8.96
C ARG A 12 11.49 5.50 -9.21
N ASN A 13 10.63 5.39 -8.20
CA ASN A 13 9.23 5.82 -8.29
C ASN A 13 9.14 7.34 -8.41
N THR A 14 9.95 8.09 -7.66
CA THR A 14 10.03 9.55 -7.77
C THR A 14 10.55 9.98 -9.14
N ALA A 15 11.61 9.34 -9.66
CA ALA A 15 12.14 9.63 -10.98
C ALA A 15 11.13 9.34 -12.10
N LEU A 16 10.39 8.22 -12.00
CA LEU A 16 9.31 7.88 -12.93
C LEU A 16 8.15 8.89 -12.84
N LEU A 17 7.76 9.31 -11.63
CA LEU A 17 6.73 10.31 -11.42
C LEU A 17 7.11 11.66 -12.03
N VAL A 18 8.33 12.12 -11.79
CA VAL A 18 8.86 13.36 -12.39
C VAL A 18 8.90 13.23 -13.91
N GLY A 19 9.42 12.12 -14.44
CA GLY A 19 9.51 11.89 -15.89
C GLY A 19 8.15 11.89 -16.58
N LYS A 20 7.16 11.16 -16.05
CA LYS A 20 5.81 11.13 -16.64
C LYS A 20 5.08 12.47 -16.49
N SER A 21 5.30 13.18 -15.38
CA SER A 21 4.68 14.49 -15.15
C SER A 21 5.25 15.53 -16.11
N ALA A 22 6.57 15.51 -16.35
CA ALA A 22 7.21 16.33 -17.36
C ALA A 22 6.66 16.01 -18.76
N LEU A 23 6.55 14.73 -19.11
CA LEU A 23 5.99 14.31 -20.40
C LEU A 23 4.54 14.77 -20.57
N ALA A 24 3.69 14.59 -19.55
CA ALA A 24 2.30 15.04 -19.58
C ALA A 24 2.19 16.57 -19.70
N ALA A 25 3.01 17.31 -18.95
CA ALA A 25 3.07 18.77 -19.05
C ALA A 25 3.50 19.23 -20.44
N THR A 26 4.55 18.62 -21.01
CA THR A 26 5.04 18.95 -22.35
C THR A 26 4.00 18.65 -23.43
N LEU A 27 3.34 17.49 -23.38
CA LEU A 27 2.28 17.15 -24.33
C LEU A 27 1.08 18.09 -24.21
N ALA A 28 0.66 18.40 -22.98
CA ALA A 28 -0.45 19.31 -22.74
C ALA A 28 -0.14 20.74 -23.21
N TRP A 29 1.10 21.20 -23.01
CA TRP A 29 1.58 22.48 -23.54
C TRP A 29 1.58 22.50 -25.07
N TRP A 30 2.13 21.47 -25.69
CA TRP A 30 2.18 21.33 -27.14
C TRP A 30 0.78 21.36 -27.77
N LEU A 31 -0.17 20.61 -27.20
CA LEU A 31 -1.58 20.64 -27.62
C LEU A 31 -2.23 22.02 -27.43
N ALA A 32 -1.97 22.68 -26.31
CA ALA A 32 -2.52 24.00 -26.03
C ALA A 32 -1.99 25.09 -26.97
N GLN A 33 -0.71 25.03 -27.32
CA GLN A 33 -0.06 26.02 -28.16
C GLN A 33 -0.30 25.76 -29.64
N ASP A 34 0.04 24.56 -30.13
CA ASP A 34 0.12 24.30 -31.58
C ASP A 34 -1.23 23.86 -32.18
N VAL A 35 -2.13 23.28 -31.37
CA VAL A 35 -3.46 22.86 -31.85
C VAL A 35 -4.50 23.93 -31.52
N LEU A 36 -4.54 24.37 -30.27
CA LEU A 36 -5.57 25.30 -29.78
C LEU A 36 -5.22 26.78 -29.93
N HIS A 37 -3.98 27.11 -30.32
CA HIS A 37 -3.51 28.49 -30.51
C HIS A 37 -3.85 29.39 -29.32
N ALA A 38 -3.70 28.86 -28.10
CA ALA A 38 -4.15 29.55 -26.91
C ALA A 38 -3.28 30.75 -26.54
N ALA A 39 -3.94 31.86 -26.17
CA ALA A 39 -3.24 33.07 -25.73
C ALA A 39 -2.47 32.83 -24.41
N SER A 40 -2.99 31.95 -23.55
CA SER A 40 -2.34 31.53 -22.30
C SER A 40 -2.40 30.00 -22.13
N PRO A 41 -1.45 29.25 -22.72
CA PRO A 41 -1.45 27.79 -22.70
C PRO A 41 -1.14 27.18 -21.31
N ALA A 42 -0.76 27.99 -20.31
CA ALA A 42 -0.28 27.54 -19.00
C ALA A 42 -1.30 26.70 -18.20
N PHE A 43 -2.59 26.81 -18.46
CA PHE A 43 -3.63 26.01 -17.79
C PHE A 43 -3.56 24.51 -18.11
N ALA A 44 -3.17 24.16 -19.34
CA ALA A 44 -3.11 22.77 -19.76
C ALA A 44 -2.03 21.96 -19.02
N PRO A 45 -0.73 22.36 -18.99
CA PRO A 45 0.28 21.61 -18.25
C PRO A 45 0.03 21.62 -16.75
N PHE A 46 -0.46 22.73 -16.18
CA PHE A 46 -0.81 22.81 -14.77
C PHE A 46 -1.84 21.74 -14.39
N SER A 47 -2.90 21.63 -15.19
CA SER A 47 -3.96 20.63 -15.00
C SER A 47 -3.46 19.20 -15.19
N ALA A 48 -2.59 18.97 -16.19
CA ALA A 48 -2.01 17.66 -16.46
C ALA A 48 -1.15 17.15 -15.29
N VAL A 49 -0.33 18.02 -14.69
CA VAL A 49 0.52 17.68 -13.53
C VAL A 49 -0.34 17.47 -12.28
N LEU A 50 -1.38 18.28 -12.09
CA LEU A 50 -2.24 18.19 -10.90
C LEU A 50 -2.93 16.82 -10.77
N ILE A 51 -3.20 16.16 -11.90
CA ILE A 51 -3.84 14.84 -11.96
C ILE A 51 -2.85 13.68 -11.84
N MET A 52 -1.55 13.93 -12.00
CA MET A 52 -0.50 12.90 -11.95
C MET A 52 -0.25 12.32 -10.56
N ASN A 53 -0.54 13.09 -9.50
CA ASN A 53 -0.37 12.65 -8.11
C ASN A 53 -1.54 11.82 -7.58
N ALA A 54 -2.59 11.63 -8.38
CA ALA A 54 -3.76 10.87 -8.02
C ALA A 54 -3.63 9.41 -8.54
N THR A 55 -4.13 8.44 -7.77
CA THR A 55 -4.31 7.05 -8.26
C THR A 55 -5.21 7.05 -9.50
N ILE A 56 -5.14 6.09 -10.43
CA ILE A 56 -5.98 6.11 -11.65
C ILE A 56 -7.46 6.39 -11.34
N TYR A 57 -8.00 5.75 -10.30
CA TYR A 57 -9.37 5.96 -9.83
C TYR A 57 -9.61 7.37 -9.30
N GLN A 58 -8.71 7.84 -8.42
CA GLN A 58 -8.80 9.21 -7.90
C GLN A 58 -8.54 10.22 -9.01
N SER A 59 -7.69 9.97 -9.99
CA SER A 59 -7.36 10.86 -11.12
C SER A 59 -8.61 11.21 -11.91
N VAL A 60 -9.53 10.26 -12.15
CA VAL A 60 -10.77 10.55 -12.89
C VAL A 60 -11.70 11.44 -12.06
N TRP A 61 -11.98 11.07 -10.82
CA TRP A 61 -12.85 11.87 -9.94
C TRP A 61 -12.23 13.21 -9.56
N GLN A 62 -10.93 13.25 -9.39
CA GLN A 62 -10.15 14.44 -9.11
C GLN A 62 -10.11 15.34 -10.34
N ALA A 63 -9.92 14.79 -11.55
CA ALA A 63 -10.04 15.54 -12.79
C ALA A 63 -11.43 16.14 -12.95
N LEU A 64 -12.49 15.36 -12.67
CA LEU A 64 -13.86 15.84 -12.75
C LEU A 64 -14.15 16.93 -11.71
N ARG A 65 -13.77 16.70 -10.44
CA ARG A 65 -13.90 17.68 -9.35
C ARG A 65 -13.10 18.94 -9.62
N TYR A 66 -11.88 18.79 -10.14
CA TYR A 66 -11.00 19.90 -10.48
C TYR A 66 -11.55 20.70 -11.67
N THR A 67 -12.00 20.03 -12.73
CA THR A 67 -12.64 20.68 -13.87
C THR A 67 -13.92 21.39 -13.43
N ALA A 68 -14.74 20.78 -12.58
CA ALA A 68 -15.91 21.42 -11.99
C ALA A 68 -15.51 22.63 -11.13
N ALA A 69 -14.49 22.50 -10.29
CA ALA A 69 -13.97 23.58 -9.46
C ALA A 69 -13.52 24.78 -10.31
N VAL A 70 -12.75 24.52 -11.36
CA VAL A 70 -12.29 25.54 -12.30
C VAL A 70 -13.45 26.17 -13.03
N THR A 71 -14.38 25.36 -13.56
CA THR A 71 -15.56 25.86 -14.28
C THR A 71 -16.41 26.76 -13.39
N VAL A 72 -16.62 26.39 -12.13
CA VAL A 72 -17.32 27.20 -11.14
C VAL A 72 -16.56 28.50 -10.86
N GLY A 73 -15.24 28.45 -10.67
CA GLY A 73 -14.43 29.66 -10.46
C GLY A 73 -14.49 30.63 -11.64
N VAL A 74 -14.35 30.11 -12.86
CA VAL A 74 -14.48 30.88 -14.11
C VAL A 74 -15.91 31.45 -14.26
N ALA A 75 -16.94 30.68 -13.92
CA ALA A 75 -18.33 31.13 -13.98
C ALA A 75 -18.64 32.23 -12.96
N VAL A 76 -18.12 32.12 -11.74
CA VAL A 76 -18.21 33.18 -10.71
C VAL A 76 -17.56 34.46 -11.23
N GLN A 77 -16.36 34.35 -11.80
CA GLN A 77 -15.69 35.49 -12.41
C GLN A 77 -16.49 36.09 -13.56
N ALA A 78 -17.00 35.26 -14.47
CA ALA A 78 -17.80 35.74 -15.60
C ALA A 78 -19.02 36.53 -15.10
N ALA A 79 -19.78 35.97 -14.15
CA ALA A 79 -20.98 36.59 -13.60
C ALA A 79 -20.70 37.94 -12.96
N VAL A 80 -19.65 38.05 -12.13
CA VAL A 80 -19.30 39.32 -11.47
C VAL A 80 -18.65 40.29 -12.45
N GLY A 81 -17.72 39.83 -13.29
CA GLY A 81 -16.97 40.65 -14.23
C GLY A 81 -17.86 41.35 -15.26
N PHE A 82 -18.88 40.66 -15.80
CA PHE A 82 -19.81 41.26 -16.76
C PHE A 82 -20.78 42.27 -16.12
N VAL A 83 -21.05 42.17 -14.82
CA VAL A 83 -21.98 43.08 -14.12
C VAL A 83 -21.25 44.28 -13.52
N ALA A 84 -20.09 44.05 -12.88
CA ALA A 84 -19.38 45.05 -12.08
C ALA A 84 -18.14 45.64 -12.75
N GLY A 85 -17.66 45.07 -13.87
CA GLY A 85 -16.44 45.50 -14.55
C GLY A 85 -15.14 45.07 -13.83
N PRO A 86 -13.96 45.43 -14.36
CA PRO A 86 -12.65 45.02 -13.83
C PRO A 86 -12.15 45.94 -12.70
N ASP A 87 -12.96 46.18 -11.67
CA ASP A 87 -12.60 47.03 -10.52
C ASP A 87 -12.15 46.23 -9.30
N LEU A 88 -11.43 46.89 -8.38
CA LEU A 88 -10.99 46.28 -7.10
C LEU A 88 -12.17 45.74 -6.29
N ILE A 89 -13.32 46.43 -6.31
CA ILE A 89 -14.54 45.99 -5.61
C ILE A 89 -15.07 44.69 -6.24
N ALA A 90 -15.02 44.58 -7.56
CA ALA A 90 -15.41 43.35 -8.27
C ALA A 90 -14.46 42.20 -7.90
N PHE A 91 -13.16 42.44 -7.79
CA PHE A 91 -12.20 41.43 -7.33
C PHE A 91 -12.51 40.96 -5.91
N VAL A 92 -12.79 41.86 -4.97
CA VAL A 92 -13.17 41.51 -3.59
C VAL A 92 -14.43 40.65 -3.60
N LEU A 93 -15.43 41.01 -4.40
CA LEU A 93 -16.66 40.24 -4.51
C LEU A 93 -16.40 38.82 -5.08
N VAL A 94 -15.59 38.71 -6.13
CA VAL A 94 -15.17 37.43 -6.71
C VAL A 94 -14.44 36.58 -5.68
N ALA A 95 -13.52 37.16 -4.92
CA ALA A 95 -12.78 36.46 -3.88
C ALA A 95 -13.69 35.92 -2.79
N VAL A 96 -14.61 36.74 -2.28
CA VAL A 96 -15.57 36.31 -1.25
C VAL A 96 -16.46 35.17 -1.77
N ILE A 97 -17.00 35.31 -2.98
CA ILE A 97 -17.89 34.29 -3.56
C ILE A 97 -17.12 33.00 -3.83
N ALA A 98 -15.96 33.08 -4.51
CA ALA A 98 -15.18 31.89 -4.88
C ALA A 98 -14.65 31.13 -3.64
N LEU A 99 -14.19 31.84 -2.61
CA LEU A 99 -13.76 31.22 -1.35
C LEU A 99 -14.93 30.59 -0.58
N THR A 100 -16.11 31.20 -0.64
CA THR A 100 -17.32 30.66 0.00
C THR A 100 -17.80 29.40 -0.73
N VAL A 101 -17.88 29.44 -2.06
CA VAL A 101 -18.26 28.29 -2.88
C VAL A 101 -17.24 27.16 -2.78
N GLY A 102 -15.95 27.49 -2.68
CA GLY A 102 -14.87 26.53 -2.41
C GLY A 102 -15.06 25.75 -1.10
N ARG A 103 -15.86 26.23 -0.14
CA ARG A 103 -16.18 25.46 1.09
C ARG A 103 -17.23 24.38 0.90
N TRP A 104 -17.76 24.17 -0.30
CA TRP A 104 -18.74 23.10 -0.55
C TRP A 104 -18.10 21.70 -0.40
N PRO A 105 -18.66 20.81 0.45
CA PRO A 105 -18.16 19.45 0.63
C PRO A 105 -18.03 18.59 -0.63
N ALA A 106 -18.83 18.84 -1.67
CA ALA A 106 -18.79 18.07 -2.91
C ALA A 106 -17.46 18.17 -3.69
N LEU A 107 -16.69 19.25 -3.48
CA LEU A 107 -15.42 19.52 -4.17
C LEU A 107 -14.23 18.72 -3.59
N GLY A 108 -14.39 18.11 -2.42
CA GLY A 108 -13.36 17.25 -1.81
C GLY A 108 -12.04 17.99 -1.53
N GLU A 109 -10.95 17.53 -2.12
CA GLU A 109 -9.60 18.12 -1.99
C GLU A 109 -9.37 19.32 -2.93
N GLN A 110 -10.24 19.54 -3.91
CA GLN A 110 -10.07 20.57 -4.96
C GLN A 110 -10.69 21.94 -4.60
N ARG A 111 -10.99 22.15 -3.32
CA ARG A 111 -11.69 23.34 -2.80
C ARG A 111 -10.93 24.65 -3.06
N SER A 112 -9.61 24.62 -2.88
CA SER A 112 -8.74 25.78 -3.12
C SER A 112 -8.69 26.17 -4.60
N GLN A 113 -8.91 25.21 -5.51
CA GLN A 113 -8.80 25.43 -6.94
C GLN A 113 -9.92 26.31 -7.50
N VAL A 114 -11.08 26.38 -6.83
CA VAL A 114 -12.17 27.31 -7.20
C VAL A 114 -11.68 28.76 -7.14
N ALA A 115 -11.03 29.13 -6.04
CA ALA A 115 -10.50 30.48 -5.85
C ALA A 115 -9.35 30.78 -6.80
N THR A 116 -8.41 29.83 -6.94
CA THR A 116 -7.30 29.94 -7.89
C THR A 116 -7.81 30.19 -9.32
N ALA A 117 -8.77 29.38 -9.78
CA ALA A 117 -9.36 29.53 -11.11
C ALA A 117 -10.09 30.87 -11.27
N ALA A 118 -10.86 31.31 -10.27
CA ALA A 118 -11.55 32.59 -10.30
C ALA A 118 -10.57 33.78 -10.40
N PHE A 119 -9.46 33.73 -9.67
CA PHE A 119 -8.45 34.80 -9.70
C PHE A 119 -7.71 34.87 -11.03
N PHE A 120 -7.34 33.73 -11.60
CA PHE A 120 -6.74 33.74 -12.92
C PHE A 120 -7.73 34.18 -13.99
N ALA A 121 -8.98 33.72 -13.92
CA ALA A 121 -10.05 34.18 -14.80
C ALA A 121 -10.24 35.70 -14.68
N PHE A 122 -10.11 36.27 -13.47
CA PHE A 122 -10.18 37.72 -13.25
C PHE A 122 -9.02 38.45 -13.93
N SER A 123 -7.80 37.93 -13.77
CA SER A 123 -6.60 38.48 -14.43
C SER A 123 -6.75 38.49 -15.96
N THR A 124 -7.19 37.37 -16.53
CA THR A 124 -7.47 37.25 -17.98
C THR A 124 -8.58 38.23 -18.41
N TYR A 125 -9.69 38.28 -17.66
CA TYR A 125 -10.80 39.19 -17.94
C TYR A 125 -10.38 40.67 -17.90
N ALA A 126 -9.51 41.05 -16.96
CA ALA A 126 -9.00 42.41 -16.82
C ALA A 126 -8.01 42.81 -17.93
N ALA A 127 -7.26 41.85 -18.48
CA ALA A 127 -6.36 42.07 -19.60
C ALA A 127 -7.09 42.19 -20.95
N ALA A 128 -8.25 41.55 -21.08
CA ALA A 128 -9.03 41.53 -22.31
C ALA A 128 -9.78 42.85 -22.58
N SER A 129 -9.64 43.32 -23.82
CA SER A 129 -10.10 44.66 -24.22
C SER A 129 -11.55 44.67 -24.74
N GLY A 130 -12.02 43.56 -25.31
CA GLY A 130 -13.38 43.43 -25.85
C GLY A 130 -14.28 42.42 -25.12
N THR A 131 -15.60 42.65 -25.11
CA THR A 131 -16.59 41.72 -24.52
C THR A 131 -16.59 40.35 -25.20
N GLY A 132 -16.42 40.29 -26.53
CA GLY A 132 -16.32 39.03 -27.26
C GLY A 132 -15.03 38.26 -26.95
N GLU A 133 -13.92 38.98 -26.85
CA GLU A 133 -12.60 38.45 -26.46
C GLU A 133 -12.64 37.84 -25.05
N ARG A 134 -13.27 38.54 -24.08
CA ARG A 134 -13.48 38.06 -22.71
C ARG A 134 -14.21 36.71 -22.63
N VAL A 135 -15.29 36.54 -23.40
CA VAL A 135 -16.05 35.27 -23.40
C VAL A 135 -15.19 34.13 -23.96
N ILE A 136 -14.47 34.39 -25.05
CA ILE A 136 -13.60 33.39 -25.70
C ILE A 136 -12.48 32.98 -24.76
N GLU A 137 -11.79 33.92 -24.13
CA GLU A 137 -10.67 33.64 -23.23
C GLU A 137 -11.12 32.90 -21.95
N LEU A 138 -12.25 33.27 -21.36
CA LEU A 138 -12.81 32.56 -20.21
C LEU A 138 -13.20 31.12 -20.58
N GLY A 139 -13.82 30.93 -21.75
CA GLY A 139 -14.13 29.60 -22.29
C GLY A 139 -12.86 28.79 -22.56
N GLN A 140 -11.80 29.44 -23.04
CA GLN A 140 -10.51 28.82 -23.32
C GLN A 140 -9.84 28.29 -22.05
N ILE A 141 -9.97 28.94 -20.90
CA ILE A 141 -9.47 28.41 -19.61
C ILE A 141 -10.08 27.04 -19.33
N VAL A 142 -11.41 26.91 -19.44
CA VAL A 142 -12.11 25.63 -19.18
C VAL A 142 -11.69 24.56 -20.19
N LEU A 143 -11.55 24.92 -21.47
CA LEU A 143 -11.09 24.01 -22.51
C LEU A 143 -9.67 23.50 -22.25
N LEU A 144 -8.75 24.40 -21.88
CA LEU A 144 -7.36 24.04 -21.56
C LEU A 144 -7.28 23.12 -20.34
N VAL A 145 -8.11 23.35 -19.33
CA VAL A 145 -8.21 22.44 -18.19
C VAL A 145 -8.70 21.07 -18.61
N LEU A 146 -9.75 20.97 -19.43
CA LEU A 146 -10.24 19.69 -19.96
C LEU A 146 -9.15 18.93 -20.73
N VAL A 147 -8.41 19.62 -21.60
CA VAL A 147 -7.32 19.02 -22.37
C VAL A 147 -6.17 18.59 -21.47
N GLY A 148 -5.75 19.44 -20.54
CA GLY A 148 -4.72 19.10 -19.55
C GLY A 148 -5.12 17.89 -18.70
N CYS A 149 -6.37 17.84 -18.25
CA CYS A 149 -6.92 16.70 -17.53
C CYS A 149 -6.93 15.42 -18.37
N GLY A 150 -7.36 15.52 -19.63
CA GLY A 150 -7.39 14.40 -20.56
C GLY A 150 -6.00 13.85 -20.87
N VAL A 151 -5.03 14.72 -21.17
CA VAL A 151 -3.63 14.35 -21.41
C VAL A 151 -3.01 13.76 -20.15
N GLY A 152 -3.18 14.42 -19.00
CA GLY A 152 -2.70 13.92 -17.71
C GLY A 152 -3.23 12.52 -17.42
N LEU A 153 -4.53 12.30 -17.63
CA LEU A 153 -5.16 10.98 -17.45
C LEU A 153 -4.62 9.96 -18.46
N LEU A 154 -4.48 10.33 -19.74
CA LEU A 154 -3.98 9.44 -20.78
C LEU A 154 -2.54 9.02 -20.53
N VAL A 155 -1.67 9.97 -20.14
CA VAL A 155 -0.28 9.67 -19.78
C VAL A 155 -0.23 8.84 -18.50
N ASN A 156 -1.05 9.14 -17.48
CA ASN A 156 -1.08 8.38 -16.23
C ASN A 156 -1.61 6.94 -16.43
N LEU A 157 -2.49 6.74 -17.42
CA LEU A 157 -3.01 5.42 -17.82
C LEU A 157 -2.00 4.62 -18.68
N THR A 158 -1.26 5.30 -19.55
CA THR A 158 -0.37 4.64 -20.52
C THR A 158 1.01 4.37 -19.94
N ILE A 159 1.58 5.31 -19.18
CA ILE A 159 2.93 5.26 -18.62
C ILE A 159 2.88 4.84 -17.16
N ALA A 160 3.22 3.56 -16.90
CA ALA A 160 3.48 3.00 -15.58
C ALA A 160 2.48 3.47 -14.51
N PRO A 161 1.21 3.00 -14.55
CA PRO A 161 0.25 3.37 -13.54
C PRO A 161 0.81 3.02 -12.16
N PRO A 162 0.65 3.89 -11.15
CA PRO A 162 1.03 3.59 -9.78
C PRO A 162 0.04 2.55 -9.25
N LEU A 163 0.20 1.31 -9.71
CA LEU A 163 -0.49 0.16 -9.19
C LEU A 163 0.12 -0.06 -7.80
N ARG A 164 -0.54 0.55 -6.81
CA ARG A 164 -0.38 0.22 -5.39
C ARG A 164 -0.79 -1.23 -5.08
N TYR A 165 -0.96 -2.10 -6.10
CA TYR A 165 -0.87 -3.55 -5.96
C TYR A 165 0.43 -3.97 -5.27
N ARG A 166 1.54 -3.25 -5.52
CA ARG A 166 2.77 -3.38 -4.74
C ARG A 166 2.58 -3.06 -3.26
N GLY A 167 1.54 -2.33 -2.84
CA GLY A 167 1.27 -2.04 -1.43
C GLY A 167 0.69 -3.22 -0.67
N ALA A 168 -0.14 -4.06 -1.31
CA ALA A 168 -0.64 -5.30 -0.70
C ALA A 168 0.46 -6.36 -0.65
N GLU A 169 1.19 -6.54 -1.75
CA GLU A 169 2.36 -7.41 -1.84
C GLU A 169 3.47 -6.98 -0.87
N HIS A 170 3.82 -5.69 -0.84
CA HIS A 170 4.82 -5.18 0.10
C HIS A 170 4.35 -5.26 1.55
N GLY A 171 3.06 -5.06 1.81
CA GLY A 171 2.48 -5.28 3.14
C GLY A 171 2.63 -6.74 3.59
N LEU A 172 2.42 -7.68 2.68
CA LEU A 172 2.65 -9.11 2.92
C LEU A 172 4.14 -9.41 3.15
N GLN A 173 5.03 -8.87 2.32
CA GLN A 173 6.48 -9.05 2.44
C GLN A 173 7.02 -8.50 3.77
N VAL A 174 6.56 -7.31 4.18
CA VAL A 174 6.91 -6.72 5.48
C VAL A 174 6.39 -7.57 6.63
N LEU A 175 5.14 -8.06 6.55
CA LEU A 175 4.58 -8.95 7.57
C LEU A 175 5.37 -10.26 7.68
N ALA A 176 5.70 -10.88 6.55
CA ALA A 176 6.49 -12.10 6.50
C ALA A 176 7.90 -11.89 7.06
N ALA A 177 8.56 -10.77 6.73
CA ALA A 177 9.87 -10.43 7.27
C ALA A 177 9.87 -10.18 8.79
N GLU A 178 8.81 -9.57 9.33
CA GLU A 178 8.66 -9.42 10.80
C GLU A 178 8.47 -10.77 11.50
N ILE A 179 7.73 -11.70 10.86
CA ILE A 179 7.56 -13.08 11.36
C ILE A 179 8.88 -13.86 11.28
N GLU A 180 9.60 -13.75 10.16
CA GLU A 180 10.92 -14.35 9.94
C GLU A 180 11.90 -13.90 11.04
N SER A 181 12.03 -12.58 11.24
CA SER A 181 12.92 -12.03 12.28
C SER A 181 12.54 -12.49 13.69
N LEU A 182 11.25 -12.57 14.01
CA LEU A 182 10.79 -13.04 15.32
C LEU A 182 11.10 -14.54 15.50
N LEU A 183 10.87 -15.37 14.49
CA LEU A 183 11.15 -16.80 14.54
C LEU A 183 12.66 -17.09 14.65
N ASP A 184 13.50 -16.33 13.94
CA ASP A 184 14.96 -16.43 14.01
C ASP A 184 15.47 -16.08 15.41
N ASP A 185 15.03 -14.93 15.96
CA ASP A 185 15.41 -14.48 17.31
C ASP A 185 14.96 -15.46 18.41
N MET A 186 13.80 -16.12 18.20
CA MET A 186 13.27 -17.15 19.09
C MET A 186 14.07 -18.45 18.98
N ALA A 187 14.39 -18.91 17.76
CA ALA A 187 15.19 -20.10 17.54
C ALA A 187 16.55 -19.98 18.24
N ASP A 188 17.20 -18.82 18.09
CA ASP A 188 18.48 -18.51 18.75
C ASP A 188 18.39 -18.56 20.28
N GLY A 189 17.39 -17.90 20.87
CA GLY A 189 17.21 -17.88 22.32
C GLY A 189 16.84 -19.24 22.90
N LEU A 190 16.01 -20.02 22.20
CA LEU A 190 15.63 -21.36 22.64
C LEU A 190 16.76 -22.38 22.50
N CYS A 191 17.60 -22.26 21.46
CA CYS A 191 18.77 -23.12 21.24
C CYS A 191 19.85 -22.90 22.31
N THR A 192 20.13 -21.64 22.61
CA THR A 192 21.11 -21.24 23.64
C THR A 192 20.59 -21.36 25.07
N GLY A 193 19.27 -21.49 25.24
CA GLY A 193 18.61 -21.45 26.56
C GLY A 193 18.53 -20.04 27.16
N ASP A 194 18.87 -19.02 26.39
CA ASP A 194 18.79 -17.59 26.75
C ASP A 194 17.35 -17.07 26.59
N VAL A 195 16.48 -17.52 27.49
CA VAL A 195 15.06 -17.11 27.53
C VAL A 195 14.83 -16.19 28.74
N ASP A 196 15.75 -15.24 28.95
CA ASP A 196 15.68 -14.34 30.08
C ASP A 196 14.49 -13.36 29.98
N ALA A 197 14.25 -12.62 31.06
CA ALA A 197 13.14 -11.69 31.12
C ALA A 197 13.25 -10.53 30.12
N GLU A 198 14.45 -10.21 29.64
CA GLU A 198 14.69 -9.11 28.71
C GLU A 198 14.46 -9.55 27.26
N ARG A 199 15.00 -10.71 26.88
CA ARG A 199 14.75 -11.37 25.59
C ARG A 199 13.27 -11.67 25.41
N ALA A 200 12.59 -12.14 26.46
CA ALA A 200 11.14 -12.33 26.41
C ALA A 200 10.35 -11.02 26.22
N LYS A 201 10.84 -9.87 26.70
CA LYS A 201 10.23 -8.56 26.38
C LYS A 201 10.47 -8.18 24.93
N GLN A 202 11.67 -8.43 24.39
CA GLN A 202 12.01 -8.15 23.00
C GLN A 202 11.09 -8.95 22.06
N TRP A 203 10.91 -10.25 22.31
CA TRP A 203 9.99 -11.07 21.51
C TRP A 203 8.54 -10.59 21.59
N ARG A 204 8.06 -10.13 22.76
CA ARG A 204 6.72 -9.51 22.86
C ARG A 204 6.62 -8.24 22.02
N ALA A 205 7.64 -7.38 22.05
CA ALA A 205 7.65 -6.15 21.27
C ALA A 205 7.69 -6.44 19.75
N ALA A 206 8.43 -7.46 19.33
CA ALA A 206 8.45 -7.94 17.95
C ALA A 206 7.09 -8.53 17.54
N GLY A 207 6.42 -9.32 18.41
CA GLY A 207 5.06 -9.79 18.16
C GLY A 207 4.03 -8.65 18.01
N GLU A 208 4.14 -7.59 18.82
CA GLU A 208 3.32 -6.37 18.67
C GLU A 208 3.64 -5.61 17.37
N SER A 209 4.90 -5.63 16.93
CA SER A 209 5.32 -5.08 15.63
C SER A 209 4.66 -5.83 14.47
N ALA A 210 4.75 -7.17 14.48
CA ALA A 210 4.10 -8.03 13.49
C ALA A 210 2.57 -7.81 13.47
N GLN A 211 1.92 -7.66 14.63
CA GLN A 211 0.49 -7.36 14.69
C GLN A 211 0.14 -6.00 14.05
N ARG A 212 1.00 -4.99 14.19
CA ARG A 212 0.82 -3.71 13.48
C ARG A 212 1.02 -3.86 11.98
N ALA A 213 1.97 -4.70 11.55
CA ALA A 213 2.20 -5.01 10.14
C ALA A 213 0.97 -5.68 9.49
N VAL A 214 0.24 -6.56 10.21
CA VAL A 214 -1.05 -7.12 9.76
C VAL A 214 -2.05 -6.02 9.41
N GLY A 215 -2.18 -5.01 10.28
CA GLY A 215 -3.08 -3.87 10.03
C GLY A 215 -2.70 -3.07 8.77
N GLN A 216 -1.39 -2.89 8.53
CA GLN A 216 -0.89 -2.24 7.32
C GLN A 216 -1.15 -3.07 6.06
N ALA A 217 -0.94 -4.39 6.12
CA ALA A 217 -1.23 -5.32 5.02
C ALA A 217 -2.73 -5.32 4.66
N ARG A 218 -3.63 -5.39 5.65
CA ARG A 218 -5.08 -5.29 5.44
C ARG A 218 -5.50 -3.94 4.85
N ALA A 219 -4.94 -2.84 5.32
CA ALA A 219 -5.23 -1.51 4.77
C ALA A 219 -4.76 -1.38 3.31
N GLY A 220 -3.59 -1.95 2.99
CA GLY A 220 -3.07 -2.06 1.63
C GLY A 220 -4.00 -2.86 0.72
N LEU A 221 -4.47 -4.02 1.20
CA LEU A 221 -5.39 -4.89 0.49
C LEU A 221 -6.75 -4.20 0.23
N ALA A 222 -7.37 -3.64 1.26
CA ALA A 222 -8.66 -2.94 1.13
C ALA A 222 -8.58 -1.76 0.15
N THR A 223 -7.45 -1.04 0.13
CA THR A 223 -7.22 0.05 -0.84
C THR A 223 -7.13 -0.49 -2.27
N ALA A 224 -6.47 -1.64 -2.44
CA ALA A 224 -6.26 -2.25 -3.73
C ALA A 224 -7.54 -2.94 -4.26
N GLU A 225 -8.37 -3.56 -3.42
CA GLU A 225 -9.69 -4.10 -3.78
C GLU A 225 -10.65 -3.01 -4.27
N ASN A 226 -10.72 -1.89 -3.56
CA ASN A 226 -11.55 -0.75 -3.96
C ASN A 226 -11.10 -0.11 -5.29
N SER A 227 -9.89 -0.43 -5.77
CA SER A 227 -9.32 0.11 -7.00
C SER A 227 -9.57 -0.78 -8.25
N LEU A 228 -10.03 -2.02 -8.07
CA LEU A 228 -10.22 -3.03 -9.13
C LEU A 228 -11.32 -2.75 -10.17
N PRO A 229 -12.57 -2.40 -9.79
CA PRO A 229 -13.69 -2.43 -10.72
C PRO A 229 -13.57 -1.41 -11.87
N PHE A 230 -12.62 -0.47 -11.79
CA PHE A 230 -12.42 0.61 -12.76
C PHE A 230 -11.11 0.51 -13.54
N ASN A 231 -10.46 -0.66 -13.59
CA ASN A 231 -9.26 -0.88 -14.39
C ASN A 231 -9.61 -1.34 -15.82
N PRO A 232 -9.54 -0.47 -16.85
CA PRO A 232 -9.86 -0.83 -18.25
C PRO A 232 -8.87 -1.84 -18.85
N ARG A 233 -7.69 -2.05 -18.23
CA ARG A 233 -6.72 -3.08 -18.66
C ARG A 233 -7.08 -4.50 -18.22
N ARG A 234 -8.17 -4.73 -17.47
CA ARG A 234 -8.73 -6.08 -17.22
C ARG A 234 -9.16 -6.81 -18.51
N LEU A 235 -9.31 -6.06 -19.60
CA LEU A 235 -9.60 -6.59 -20.94
C LEU A 235 -8.34 -7.07 -21.69
N LEU A 236 -7.13 -6.82 -21.18
CA LEU A 236 -5.89 -7.26 -21.80
C LEU A 236 -5.50 -8.68 -21.32
N PRO A 237 -5.32 -9.65 -22.24
CA PRO A 237 -5.04 -11.06 -21.89
C PRO A 237 -3.75 -11.26 -21.07
N ALA A 238 -2.74 -10.42 -21.30
CA ALA A 238 -1.42 -10.54 -20.69
C ALA A 238 -1.38 -10.24 -19.19
N HIS A 239 -2.45 -9.70 -18.59
CA HIS A 239 -2.47 -9.28 -17.18
C HIS A 239 -3.58 -10.00 -16.38
N ARG A 240 -4.08 -11.15 -16.88
CA ARG A 240 -5.01 -12.01 -16.12
C ARG A 240 -4.36 -12.79 -14.98
N ARG A 241 -3.03 -12.85 -14.93
CA ARG A 241 -2.25 -13.62 -13.93
C ARG A 241 -1.99 -12.90 -12.61
N TYR A 242 -2.41 -11.64 -12.47
CA TYR A 242 -2.25 -10.94 -11.20
C TYR A 242 -3.18 -11.55 -10.16
N LEU A 243 -2.57 -12.30 -9.24
CA LEU A 243 -3.09 -12.82 -7.97
C LEU A 243 -4.50 -12.29 -7.65
N THR A 244 -5.51 -13.15 -7.87
CA THR A 244 -6.90 -12.85 -7.56
C THR A 244 -6.99 -12.44 -6.09
N PHE A 245 -7.38 -11.20 -5.81
CA PHE A 245 -7.38 -10.59 -4.47
C PHE A 245 -7.87 -11.47 -3.32
N GLY A 246 -8.87 -12.31 -3.56
CA GLY A 246 -9.34 -13.27 -2.56
C GLY A 246 -8.25 -14.21 -2.03
N ARG A 247 -7.21 -14.47 -2.83
CA ARG A 247 -6.06 -15.31 -2.46
C ARG A 247 -5.03 -14.55 -1.62
N TYR A 248 -4.74 -13.29 -1.95
CA TYR A 248 -3.95 -12.42 -1.07
C TYR A 248 -4.63 -12.22 0.29
N GLN A 249 -5.95 -12.07 0.28
CA GLN A 249 -6.74 -11.99 1.51
C GLN A 249 -6.57 -13.25 2.36
N GLN A 250 -6.65 -14.43 1.73
CA GLN A 250 -6.41 -15.71 2.42
C GLN A 250 -5.00 -15.80 3.01
N SER A 251 -3.96 -15.40 2.27
CA SER A 251 -2.58 -15.40 2.77
C SER A 251 -2.38 -14.43 3.96
N VAL A 252 -2.97 -13.23 3.89
CA VAL A 252 -2.93 -12.26 5.00
C VAL A 252 -3.72 -12.78 6.21
N ASP A 253 -4.88 -13.39 5.99
CA ASP A 253 -5.70 -13.99 7.05
C ASP A 253 -4.93 -15.14 7.75
N ALA A 254 -4.19 -15.95 7.00
CA ALA A 254 -3.38 -17.04 7.56
C ALA A 254 -2.18 -16.53 8.36
N LEU A 255 -1.44 -15.54 7.84
CA LEU A 255 -0.34 -14.91 8.59
C LEU A 255 -0.83 -14.16 9.83
N GLU A 256 -2.01 -13.54 9.78
CA GLU A 256 -2.60 -12.92 10.97
C GLU A 256 -2.84 -13.94 12.09
N ARG A 257 -3.32 -15.14 11.75
CA ARG A 257 -3.48 -16.22 12.73
C ARG A 257 -2.12 -16.67 13.25
N ALA A 258 -1.11 -16.81 12.39
CA ALA A 258 0.25 -17.13 12.81
C ALA A 258 0.83 -16.08 13.79
N VAL A 259 0.65 -14.79 13.50
CA VAL A 259 1.05 -13.69 14.41
C VAL A 259 0.30 -13.75 15.74
N TYR A 260 -0.99 -14.07 15.72
CA TYR A 260 -1.76 -14.24 16.96
C TYR A 260 -1.20 -15.36 17.83
N GLN A 261 -0.86 -16.52 17.25
CA GLN A 261 -0.26 -17.63 17.99
C GLN A 261 1.16 -17.29 18.47
N LEU A 262 1.99 -16.63 17.65
CA LEU A 262 3.30 -16.13 18.07
C LEU A 262 3.19 -15.13 19.24
N GLY A 263 2.19 -14.25 19.21
CA GLY A 263 1.88 -13.33 20.30
C GLY A 263 1.42 -14.04 21.58
N SER A 264 0.63 -15.12 21.46
CA SER A 264 0.23 -15.98 22.58
C SER A 264 1.45 -16.68 23.20
N LEU A 265 2.31 -17.23 22.34
CA LEU A 265 3.51 -17.95 22.72
C LEU A 265 4.52 -17.04 23.42
N THR A 266 4.89 -15.90 22.83
CA THR A 266 5.85 -14.95 23.42
C THR A 266 5.35 -14.41 24.76
N ARG A 267 4.03 -14.21 24.92
CA ARG A 267 3.42 -13.84 26.20
C ARG A 267 3.54 -14.96 27.24
N SER A 268 3.42 -16.21 26.82
CA SER A 268 3.51 -17.39 27.70
C SER A 268 4.97 -17.70 28.09
N LEU A 269 5.91 -17.59 27.16
CA LEU A 269 7.35 -17.65 27.43
C LEU A 269 7.78 -16.53 28.38
N GLY A 270 7.28 -15.31 28.21
CA GLY A 270 7.62 -14.23 29.14
C GLY A 270 6.97 -14.31 30.53
N ARG A 271 6.07 -15.29 30.77
CA ARG A 271 5.62 -15.64 32.12
C ARG A 271 6.54 -16.67 32.78
N TRP A 272 7.44 -17.30 32.03
CA TRP A 272 8.50 -18.14 32.57
C TRP A 272 9.44 -17.26 33.39
N ARG A 273 9.50 -17.47 34.71
CA ARG A 273 10.20 -16.53 35.61
C ARG A 273 11.03 -17.11 36.73
N GLU A 274 11.32 -18.40 36.75
CA GLU A 274 12.18 -18.96 37.80
C GLU A 274 13.04 -20.11 37.27
N THR A 275 14.33 -20.04 37.61
CA THR A 275 15.36 -21.02 37.29
C THR A 275 14.96 -22.37 37.89
N GLU A 276 14.38 -23.24 37.08
CA GLU A 276 13.81 -24.48 37.56
C GLU A 276 14.79 -25.64 37.32
N ASN A 277 15.56 -26.00 38.36
CA ASN A 277 16.52 -27.10 38.33
C ASN A 277 15.88 -28.50 38.43
N THR A 278 14.55 -28.61 38.27
CA THR A 278 13.79 -29.83 38.57
C THR A 278 13.59 -30.74 37.36
N TYR A 279 13.63 -30.21 36.14
CA TYR A 279 13.44 -30.98 34.89
C TYR A 279 14.55 -30.68 33.87
N THR A 280 14.91 -31.66 33.05
CA THR A 280 15.87 -31.48 31.95
C THR A 280 15.13 -30.95 30.72
N TYR A 281 14.94 -29.63 30.63
CA TYR A 281 14.14 -28.99 29.56
C TYR A 281 14.96 -28.62 28.30
N ALA A 282 16.29 -28.75 28.36
CA ALA A 282 17.18 -28.40 27.26
C ALA A 282 16.90 -29.17 25.94
N PRO A 283 16.58 -30.48 25.95
CA PRO A 283 16.28 -31.22 24.73
C PRO A 283 15.00 -30.71 24.05
N THR A 284 13.92 -30.49 24.82
CA THR A 284 12.66 -29.98 24.27
C THR A 284 12.79 -28.55 23.74
N LEU A 285 13.53 -27.67 24.43
CA LEU A 285 13.77 -26.31 23.94
C LEU A 285 14.61 -26.29 22.65
N ARG A 286 15.61 -27.17 22.52
CA ARG A 286 16.37 -27.32 21.27
C ARG A 286 15.50 -27.85 20.13
N ALA A 287 14.67 -28.86 20.38
CA ALA A 287 13.71 -29.34 19.38
C ALA A 287 12.75 -28.21 18.96
N TYR A 288 12.33 -27.36 19.91
CA TYR A 288 11.49 -26.20 19.60
C TYR A 288 12.25 -25.16 18.77
N ALA A 289 13.53 -24.93 19.06
CA ALA A 289 14.38 -24.04 18.28
C ALA A 289 14.50 -24.50 16.82
N ASP A 290 14.70 -25.81 16.61
CA ASP A 290 14.74 -26.41 15.27
C ASP A 290 13.40 -26.24 14.54
N PHE A 291 12.29 -26.42 15.25
CA PHE A 291 10.95 -26.14 14.71
C PHE A 291 10.76 -24.66 14.34
N ALA A 292 11.14 -23.73 15.22
CA ALA A 292 11.06 -22.29 14.92
C ALA A 292 11.93 -21.88 13.72
N SER A 293 13.14 -22.44 13.61
CA SER A 293 14.04 -22.25 12.47
C SER A 293 13.41 -22.77 11.16
N SER A 294 12.74 -23.92 11.20
CA SER A 294 12.05 -24.44 10.01
C SER A 294 10.88 -23.56 9.56
N LEU A 295 10.12 -22.98 10.50
CA LEU A 295 9.05 -22.04 10.17
C LEU A 295 9.59 -20.70 9.64
N ARG A 296 10.76 -20.26 10.13
CA ARG A 296 11.46 -19.08 9.59
C ARG A 296 11.77 -19.27 8.12
N ASP A 297 12.23 -20.46 7.70
CA ASP A 297 12.53 -20.72 6.30
C ASP A 297 11.30 -20.55 5.40
N ILE A 298 10.13 -20.97 5.86
CA ILE A 298 8.86 -20.72 5.15
C ILE A 298 8.56 -19.23 5.09
N ALA A 299 8.70 -18.50 6.21
CA ALA A 299 8.48 -17.06 6.26
C ALA A 299 9.45 -16.28 5.34
N HIS A 300 10.69 -16.74 5.19
CA HIS A 300 11.69 -16.16 4.29
C HIS A 300 11.29 -16.25 2.82
N ILE A 301 10.78 -17.41 2.38
CA ILE A 301 10.23 -17.55 1.03
C ILE A 301 9.04 -16.60 0.85
N MET A 302 8.17 -16.49 1.86
CA MET A 302 7.02 -15.58 1.80
C MET A 302 7.41 -14.10 1.69
N ALA A 303 8.49 -13.69 2.38
CA ALA A 303 9.02 -12.33 2.33
C ALA A 303 9.62 -11.98 0.96
N SER A 304 9.98 -12.98 0.17
CA SER A 304 10.60 -12.86 -1.16
C SER A 304 9.71 -13.36 -2.30
N LEU A 305 8.38 -13.43 -2.08
CA LEU A 305 7.43 -13.84 -3.13
C LEU A 305 7.53 -12.92 -4.35
N GLU A 306 7.75 -13.51 -5.52
CA GLU A 306 7.81 -12.83 -6.81
C GLU A 306 6.87 -13.50 -7.81
N ALA A 307 6.09 -12.71 -8.55
CA ALA A 307 5.09 -13.22 -9.50
C ALA A 307 5.63 -14.20 -10.55
N ASP A 308 6.88 -14.01 -10.98
CA ASP A 308 7.51 -14.82 -12.04
C ASP A 308 8.04 -16.17 -11.53
N SER A 309 8.23 -16.33 -10.21
CA SER A 309 8.75 -17.55 -9.56
C SER A 309 7.75 -18.21 -8.58
N LEU A 310 6.49 -17.77 -8.54
CA LEU A 310 5.47 -18.26 -7.61
C LEU A 310 5.32 -19.78 -7.58
N THR A 311 5.40 -20.45 -8.73
CA THR A 311 5.24 -21.92 -8.79
C THR A 311 6.41 -22.64 -8.13
N GLU A 312 7.64 -22.23 -8.42
CA GLU A 312 8.84 -22.79 -7.79
C GLU A 312 8.86 -22.49 -6.29
N GLN A 313 8.51 -21.25 -5.91
CA GLN A 313 8.44 -20.84 -4.49
C GLN A 313 7.35 -21.60 -3.72
N ALA A 314 6.19 -21.86 -4.32
CA ALA A 314 5.12 -22.62 -3.68
C ALA A 314 5.49 -24.11 -3.50
N GLU A 315 6.19 -24.71 -4.45
CA GLU A 315 6.73 -26.07 -4.31
C GLU A 315 7.75 -26.15 -3.18
N GLU A 316 8.67 -25.18 -3.11
CA GLU A 316 9.68 -25.12 -2.05
C GLU A 316 9.04 -24.91 -0.67
N MET A 317 8.03 -24.05 -0.56
CA MET A 317 7.29 -23.87 0.70
C MET A 317 6.58 -25.16 1.16
N CYS A 318 6.06 -25.97 0.25
CA CYS A 318 5.46 -27.26 0.61
C CYS A 318 6.51 -28.27 1.08
N HIS A 319 7.69 -28.27 0.47
CA HIS A 319 8.82 -29.07 0.91
C HIS A 319 9.26 -28.65 2.32
N LEU A 320 9.43 -27.35 2.57
CA LEU A 320 9.75 -26.80 3.89
C LEU A 320 8.68 -27.10 4.94
N ALA A 321 7.39 -27.03 4.58
CA ALA A 321 6.30 -27.39 5.49
C ALA A 321 6.36 -28.86 5.95
N THR A 322 6.81 -29.76 5.06
CA THR A 322 7.04 -31.17 5.41
C THR A 322 8.18 -31.28 6.44
N LEU A 323 9.29 -30.56 6.23
CA LEU A 323 10.40 -30.51 7.18
C LEU A 323 9.97 -29.91 8.54
N SER A 324 9.13 -28.87 8.54
CA SER A 324 8.56 -28.30 9.76
C SER A 324 7.65 -29.26 10.50
N GLN A 325 6.92 -30.12 9.78
CA GLN A 325 6.10 -31.16 10.39
C GLN A 325 6.95 -32.23 11.08
N ASP A 326 8.07 -32.63 10.47
CA ASP A 326 9.05 -33.52 11.10
C ASP A 326 9.68 -32.89 12.35
N ALA A 327 10.02 -31.59 12.29
CA ALA A 327 10.53 -30.85 13.45
C ALA A 327 9.51 -30.76 14.58
N LEU A 328 8.22 -30.54 14.27
CA LEU A 328 7.14 -30.59 15.26
C LEU A 328 7.03 -31.97 15.92
N GLN A 329 7.17 -33.05 15.14
CA GLN A 329 7.13 -34.40 15.68
C GLN A 329 8.29 -34.67 16.66
N ASN A 330 9.46 -34.10 16.40
CA ASN A 330 10.59 -34.14 17.33
C ASN A 330 10.31 -33.38 18.63
N VAL A 331 9.63 -32.23 18.57
CA VAL A 331 9.18 -31.49 19.77
C VAL A 331 8.23 -32.34 20.61
N LEU A 332 7.24 -32.97 19.97
CA LEU A 332 6.27 -33.83 20.65
C LEU A 332 6.94 -35.05 21.31
N THR A 333 7.89 -35.67 20.62
CA THR A 333 8.64 -36.82 21.11
C THR A 333 9.52 -36.43 22.31
N ALA A 334 10.28 -35.34 22.19
CA ALA A 334 11.10 -34.83 23.29
C ALA A 334 10.26 -34.47 24.52
N ALA A 335 9.08 -33.87 24.32
CA ALA A 335 8.18 -33.54 25.44
C ALA A 335 7.62 -34.78 26.14
N HIS A 336 7.40 -35.87 25.41
CA HIS A 336 6.94 -37.14 25.95
C HIS A 336 8.05 -37.89 26.70
N ASP A 337 9.22 -38.03 26.09
CA ASP A 337 10.37 -38.77 26.63
C ASP A 337 10.89 -38.13 27.94
N ASP A 338 10.95 -36.80 28.00
CA ASP A 338 11.38 -36.06 29.19
C ASP A 338 10.27 -35.91 30.26
N SER A 339 9.10 -36.55 30.05
CA SER A 339 7.97 -36.58 31.00
C SER A 339 7.53 -35.20 31.50
N LEU A 340 7.51 -34.20 30.61
CA LEU A 340 7.15 -32.82 30.97
C LEU A 340 5.71 -32.74 31.53
N PRO A 341 5.46 -31.94 32.58
CA PRO A 341 4.13 -31.78 33.15
C PRO A 341 3.24 -30.89 32.26
N LEU A 342 2.72 -31.47 31.16
CA LEU A 342 1.90 -30.75 30.18
C LEU A 342 0.55 -30.27 30.75
N SER A 343 0.04 -30.93 31.80
CA SER A 343 -1.22 -30.58 32.47
C SER A 343 -1.08 -29.46 33.51
N ASP A 344 0.15 -29.06 33.85
CA ASP A 344 0.37 -28.00 34.84
C ASP A 344 0.22 -26.62 34.19
N ALA A 345 -0.94 -25.99 34.41
CA ALA A 345 -1.25 -24.66 33.87
C ALA A 345 -0.37 -23.54 34.45
N SER A 346 0.39 -23.80 35.52
CA SER A 346 1.40 -22.88 36.02
C SER A 346 2.68 -22.88 35.18
N ARG A 347 2.82 -23.84 34.24
CA ARG A 347 4.01 -24.05 33.42
C ARG A 347 3.72 -23.78 31.94
N PRO A 348 4.72 -23.30 31.17
CA PRO A 348 4.51 -22.97 29.76
C PRO A 348 4.51 -24.21 28.84
N TYR A 349 4.87 -25.41 29.32
CA TYR A 349 5.14 -26.59 28.46
C TYR A 349 3.92 -27.07 27.68
N GLY A 350 2.78 -27.24 28.36
CA GLY A 350 1.53 -27.60 27.68
C GLY A 350 1.10 -26.55 26.66
N VAL A 351 1.34 -25.27 26.97
CA VAL A 351 1.05 -24.16 26.05
C VAL A 351 2.00 -24.21 24.85
N LEU A 352 3.30 -24.41 25.04
CA LEU A 352 4.28 -24.47 23.95
C LEU A 352 3.95 -25.57 22.94
N VAL A 353 3.63 -26.77 23.43
CA VAL A 353 3.25 -27.89 22.55
C VAL A 353 1.98 -27.58 21.75
N VAL A 354 0.95 -27.04 22.43
CA VAL A 354 -0.31 -26.67 21.76
C VAL A 354 -0.12 -25.55 20.75
N GLU A 355 0.66 -24.53 21.08
CA GLU A 355 0.96 -23.41 20.18
C GLU A 355 1.82 -23.87 18.99
N ALA A 356 2.75 -24.81 19.17
CA ALA A 356 3.53 -25.38 18.06
C ALA A 356 2.65 -26.13 17.06
N THR A 357 1.71 -26.97 17.54
CA THR A 357 0.76 -27.66 16.67
C THR A 357 -0.11 -26.67 15.89
N ARG A 358 -0.64 -25.64 16.57
CA ARG A 358 -1.45 -24.59 15.93
C ARG A 358 -0.66 -23.77 14.92
N LEU A 359 0.58 -23.41 15.23
CA LEU A 359 1.45 -22.69 14.30
C LEU A 359 1.70 -23.53 13.04
N MET A 360 2.00 -24.82 13.19
CA MET A 360 2.20 -25.70 12.04
C MET A 360 0.94 -25.81 11.17
N GLU A 361 -0.25 -25.93 11.78
CA GLU A 361 -1.51 -25.95 11.04
C GLU A 361 -1.73 -24.68 10.19
N GLU A 362 -1.44 -23.49 10.76
CA GLU A 362 -1.60 -22.23 10.02
C GLU A 362 -0.55 -22.04 8.91
N PHE A 363 0.70 -22.45 9.13
CA PHE A 363 1.74 -22.41 8.10
C PHE A 363 1.44 -23.41 6.97
N GLN A 364 1.00 -24.63 7.29
CA GLN A 364 0.60 -25.62 6.29
C GLN A 364 -0.56 -25.11 5.42
N ASN A 365 -1.59 -24.54 6.05
CA ASN A 365 -2.72 -23.94 5.34
C ASN A 365 -2.26 -22.81 4.40
N THR A 366 -1.27 -22.02 4.82
CA THR A 366 -0.68 -20.96 3.99
C THR A 366 0.02 -21.53 2.76
N CYS A 367 0.83 -22.59 2.93
CA CYS A 367 1.49 -23.28 1.82
C CYS A 367 0.48 -23.89 0.84
N ASP A 368 -0.57 -24.55 1.33
CA ASP A 368 -1.61 -25.17 0.51
C ASP A 368 -2.38 -24.14 -0.34
N VAL A 369 -2.71 -22.99 0.26
CA VAL A 369 -3.34 -21.85 -0.44
C VAL A 369 -2.41 -21.32 -1.55
N LEU A 370 -1.11 -21.16 -1.27
CA LEU A 370 -0.14 -20.68 -2.26
C LEU A 370 0.11 -21.69 -3.40
N LYS A 371 0.17 -22.98 -3.10
CA LYS A 371 0.28 -24.03 -4.13
C LYS A 371 -0.93 -24.08 -5.05
N THR A 372 -2.13 -24.05 -4.47
CA THR A 372 -3.37 -23.97 -5.27
C THR A 372 -3.38 -22.70 -6.13
N THR A 373 -2.73 -21.63 -5.68
CA THR A 373 -2.58 -20.38 -6.44
C THR A 373 -1.61 -20.50 -7.62
N ALA A 374 -0.56 -21.31 -7.49
CA ALA A 374 0.46 -21.52 -8.52
C ALA A 374 0.01 -22.43 -9.67
N ASP A 375 -0.90 -23.37 -9.38
CA ASP A 375 -1.40 -24.36 -10.34
C ASP A 375 -2.52 -23.84 -11.27
N GLU A 376 -3.10 -22.65 -10.98
CA GLU A 376 -4.13 -21.96 -11.79
C GLU A 376 -3.55 -20.93 -12.79
#